data_AF-A0A0C3NIN8-F1
#
_entry.id   AF-A0A0C3NIN8-F1
#
_cell.length_a   1.000
_cell.length_b   1.000
_cell.length_c   1.000
_cell.angle_alpha   90.00
_cell.angle_beta   90.00
_cell.angle_gamma   90.00
#
_symmetry.space_group_name_H-M   'P 1'
#
loop_
_entity.id
_entity.type
_entity.pdbx_description
1 polymer ?
#
loop_
_entity_poly.entity_id
_entity_poly.type
_entity_poly.pdbx_seq_one_letter_code
_entity_poly.pdbx_strand_id
1 'polypeptide(L)'
;MSWDDLDDEHSQSLSSSVGSRRPHSDSTEDQEEVKRHRLFADQVCKDKGLPEGSLAMFSELEDPKLMMISLMGMLIASSEAQQWVKVHEYIGSQDYESVMKDCLQICLTAPNLTAYACAKHHPSIFNLPSSAFQNAELSNKISVFIKENLTTQQSIMKQKISNSITNKANISVLARSLMGPGPKITKAHWARFTFLRSCFINFQMVIEESKAVREAVGDEGTNDEEQLDTECTWNMTNFWKYVDCLMQEIIKEACNEGTPVECQKFINTFAPFSPQSSHLRLKCPNRFYHNALKLDLLQFPAEDDILTPPFERIMIEWHKVLQGTMAWA
;
A
#
# COMPACT_ATOMS: atom_id res chain seq x y z
N MET A 1 14.84 15.43 38.94
CA MET A 1 15.11 16.73 39.61
C MET A 1 13.76 17.25 40.06
N SER A 2 13.56 17.24 41.38
CA SER A 2 12.32 17.60 42.09
C SER A 2 12.20 19.12 42.15
N TRP A 3 10.99 19.64 41.97
CA TRP A 3 10.65 21.04 42.24
C TRP A 3 9.81 21.03 43.52
N ASP A 4 10.48 21.21 44.64
CA ASP A 4 9.87 21.47 45.94
C ASP A 4 10.29 22.86 46.41
N ASP A 5 9.28 23.59 46.90
CA ASP A 5 9.34 24.65 47.91
C ASP A 5 10.09 25.95 47.60
N LEU A 6 9.35 27.06 47.59
CA LEU A 6 9.53 28.17 48.53
C LEU A 6 8.40 29.20 48.35
N ASP A 7 7.45 29.15 49.28
CA ASP A 7 6.53 30.26 49.60
C ASP A 7 7.16 31.19 50.65
N ASP A 8 6.68 32.44 50.61
CA ASP A 8 6.54 33.44 51.68
C ASP A 8 7.78 34.03 52.40
N GLU A 9 7.98 35.34 52.21
CA GLU A 9 7.90 36.25 53.36
C GLU A 9 7.49 37.68 52.99
N HIS A 10 6.71 38.26 53.90
CA HIS A 10 5.87 39.43 53.75
C HIS A 10 6.56 40.73 54.17
N SER A 11 6.11 41.82 53.55
CA SER A 11 5.87 43.15 54.15
C SER A 11 7.05 44.09 54.40
N GLN A 12 7.01 45.25 53.71
CA GLN A 12 7.00 46.54 54.40
C GLN A 12 6.34 47.62 53.53
N SER A 13 5.25 48.16 54.06
CA SER A 13 4.55 49.35 53.58
C SER A 13 5.24 50.62 54.11
N LEU A 14 5.54 51.58 53.23
CA LEU A 14 5.64 53.00 53.59
C LEU A 14 4.89 53.84 52.58
N SER A 15 4.09 54.75 53.13
CA SER A 15 3.12 55.60 52.46
C SER A 15 3.72 56.91 51.95
N SER A 16 2.94 57.55 51.07
CA SER A 16 2.96 58.95 50.67
C SER A 16 3.88 59.38 49.51
N SER A 17 3.27 59.56 48.34
CA SER A 17 3.10 60.90 47.78
C SER A 17 2.16 60.82 46.57
N VAL A 18 1.05 61.55 46.69
CA VAL A 18 0.08 61.82 45.63
C VAL A 18 0.80 62.63 44.54
N GLY A 19 1.24 61.93 43.51
CA GLY A 19 1.68 62.51 42.24
C GLY A 19 0.71 62.07 41.16
N SER A 20 -0.41 62.78 41.04
CA SER A 20 -1.36 62.64 39.93
C SER A 20 -0.63 62.89 38.60
N ARG A 21 -0.21 61.82 37.92
CA ARG A 21 0.09 61.83 36.48
C ARG A 21 -1.04 61.11 35.77
N ARG A 22 -1.79 61.89 35.00
CA ARG A 22 -2.86 61.50 34.09
C ARG A 22 -2.44 60.27 33.25
N PRO A 23 -3.30 59.24 33.11
CA PRO A 23 -3.19 58.29 32.02
C PRO A 23 -4.13 58.76 30.90
N HIS A 24 -3.67 59.65 30.02
CA HIS A 24 -4.48 60.11 28.88
C HIS A 24 -3.61 60.74 27.78
N SER A 25 -2.99 59.91 26.94
CA SER A 25 -2.53 60.31 25.59
C SER A 25 -2.21 59.13 24.66
N ASP A 26 -1.83 57.95 25.17
CA ASP A 26 -1.43 56.82 24.30
C ASP A 26 -2.55 56.34 23.37
N SER A 27 -3.79 56.22 23.86
CA SER A 27 -4.87 55.61 23.08
C SER A 27 -5.30 56.40 21.83
N THR A 28 -4.97 57.70 21.75
CA THR A 28 -5.29 58.54 20.59
C THR A 28 -4.21 58.47 19.52
N GLU A 29 -2.93 58.34 19.90
CA GLU A 29 -1.82 58.21 18.95
C GLU A 29 -1.86 56.84 18.26
N ASP A 30 -2.13 55.78 19.01
CA ASP A 30 -2.28 54.41 18.48
C ASP A 30 -3.42 54.33 17.45
N GLN A 31 -4.54 55.00 17.72
CA GLN A 31 -5.67 55.06 16.77
C GLN A 31 -5.37 55.86 15.50
N GLU A 32 -4.56 56.91 15.58
CA GLU A 32 -4.12 57.68 14.42
C GLU A 32 -3.07 56.94 13.59
N GLU A 33 -2.21 56.16 14.24
CA GLU A 33 -1.23 55.29 13.57
C GLU A 33 -1.92 54.17 12.77
N VAL A 34 -2.90 53.47 13.36
CA VAL A 34 -3.70 52.46 12.65
C VAL A 34 -4.45 53.06 11.45
N LYS A 35 -4.99 54.29 11.56
CA LYS A 35 -5.61 54.99 10.42
C LYS A 35 -4.61 55.29 9.31
N ARG A 36 -3.40 55.72 9.65
CA ARG A 36 -2.32 55.97 8.67
C ARG A 36 -1.89 54.67 7.99
N HIS A 37 -1.76 53.57 8.74
CA HIS A 37 -1.47 52.25 8.19
C HIS A 37 -2.56 51.77 7.22
N ARG A 38 -3.85 51.94 7.56
CA ARG A 38 -4.96 51.59 6.64
C ARG A 38 -4.92 52.39 5.35
N LEU A 39 -4.79 53.71 5.42
CA LEU A 39 -4.72 54.58 4.24
C LEU A 39 -3.54 54.22 3.33
N PHE A 40 -2.39 53.94 3.94
CA PHE A 40 -1.22 53.49 3.20
C PHE A 40 -1.43 52.11 2.57
N ALA A 41 -2.04 51.18 3.31
CA ALA A 41 -2.35 49.83 2.83
C ALA A 41 -3.32 49.85 1.63
N ASP A 42 -4.37 50.69 1.67
CA ASP A 42 -5.32 50.85 0.56
C ASP A 42 -4.66 51.47 -0.68
N GLN A 43 -3.77 52.45 -0.48
CA GLN A 43 -2.99 53.03 -1.56
C GLN A 43 -2.07 51.97 -2.21
N VAL A 44 -1.41 51.14 -1.39
CA VAL A 44 -0.59 50.02 -1.88
C VAL A 44 -1.45 49.00 -2.64
N CYS A 45 -2.65 48.66 -2.15
CA CYS A 45 -3.56 47.75 -2.85
C CYS A 45 -3.94 48.31 -4.23
N LYS A 46 -4.30 49.61 -4.29
CA LYS A 46 -4.64 50.30 -5.52
C LYS A 46 -3.48 50.33 -6.51
N ASP A 47 -2.27 50.67 -6.06
CA ASP A 47 -1.08 50.74 -6.90
C ASP A 47 -0.65 49.36 -7.44
N LYS A 48 -0.99 48.29 -6.73
CA LYS A 48 -0.72 46.90 -7.12
C LYS A 48 -1.89 46.21 -7.82
N GLY A 49 -3.02 46.90 -8.01
CA GLY A 49 -4.23 46.32 -8.63
C GLY A 49 -4.89 45.22 -7.80
N LEU A 50 -4.70 45.23 -6.47
CA LEU A 50 -5.34 44.31 -5.54
C LEU A 50 -6.73 44.83 -5.13
N PRO A 51 -7.68 43.95 -4.76
CA PRO A 51 -8.98 44.36 -4.22
C PRO A 51 -8.83 45.31 -3.02
N GLU A 52 -9.72 46.30 -2.92
CA GLU A 52 -9.76 47.23 -1.79
C GLU A 52 -9.96 46.48 -0.46
N GLY A 53 -9.24 46.88 0.58
CA GLY A 53 -9.27 46.19 1.88
C GLY A 53 -8.48 44.88 1.97
N SER A 54 -7.76 44.46 0.92
CA SER A 54 -6.96 43.20 0.94
C SER A 54 -5.92 43.15 2.07
N LEU A 55 -5.46 44.30 2.55
CA LEU A 55 -4.48 44.44 3.62
C LEU A 55 -5.07 44.95 4.94
N ALA A 56 -6.40 45.07 5.04
CA ALA A 56 -7.09 45.65 6.19
C ALA A 56 -6.70 44.96 7.51
N MET A 57 -6.81 43.62 7.57
CA MET A 57 -6.40 42.84 8.76
C MET A 57 -4.93 43.06 9.15
N PHE A 58 -4.04 43.31 8.19
CA PHE A 58 -2.62 43.50 8.45
C PHE A 58 -2.34 44.91 8.99
N SER A 59 -3.02 45.92 8.44
CA SER A 59 -2.92 47.31 8.87
C SER A 59 -3.56 47.60 10.24
N GLU A 60 -4.35 46.65 10.75
CA GLU A 60 -4.98 46.68 12.07
C GLU A 60 -4.09 46.13 13.19
N LEU A 61 -2.98 45.47 12.86
CA LEU A 61 -2.00 45.03 13.85
C LEU A 61 -1.21 46.25 14.32
N GLU A 62 -1.20 46.54 15.62
CA GLU A 62 -0.50 47.72 16.17
C GLU A 62 1.01 47.49 16.32
N ASP A 63 1.44 46.24 16.55
CA ASP A 63 2.85 45.89 16.74
C ASP A 63 3.50 45.37 15.44
N PRO A 64 4.57 46.00 14.94
CA PRO A 64 5.36 45.51 13.81
C PRO A 64 5.85 44.05 13.96
N LYS A 65 6.10 43.57 15.19
CA LYS A 65 6.47 42.17 15.44
C LYS A 65 5.30 41.24 15.18
N LEU A 66 4.08 41.61 15.59
CA LEU A 66 2.87 40.85 15.28
C LEU A 66 2.59 40.83 13.78
N MET A 67 2.77 41.97 13.09
CA MET A 67 2.73 42.03 11.62
C MET A 67 3.72 41.04 10.98
N MET A 68 4.98 41.02 11.41
CA MET A 68 5.98 40.08 10.87
C MET A 68 5.62 38.62 11.15
N ILE A 69 5.13 38.30 12.34
CA ILE A 69 4.68 36.94 12.69
C ILE A 69 3.49 36.53 11.81
N SER A 70 2.50 37.41 11.64
CA SER A 70 1.35 37.17 10.76
C SER A 70 1.76 37.00 9.30
N LEU A 71 2.70 37.81 8.79
CA LEU A 71 3.24 37.66 7.44
C LEU A 71 3.96 36.33 7.27
N MET A 72 4.81 35.94 8.23
CA MET A 72 5.51 34.65 8.21
C MET A 72 4.52 33.49 8.24
N GLY A 73 3.49 33.56 9.09
CA GLY A 73 2.42 32.56 9.15
C GLY A 73 1.66 32.42 7.83
N MET A 74 1.29 33.54 7.20
CA MET A 74 0.63 33.54 5.89
C MET A 74 1.54 33.00 4.78
N LEU A 75 2.83 33.34 4.78
CA LEU A 75 3.79 32.81 3.81
C LEU A 75 3.96 31.30 3.95
N ILE A 76 4.04 30.79 5.19
CA ILE A 76 4.09 29.35 5.45
C ILE A 76 2.80 28.68 4.96
N ALA A 77 1.63 29.20 5.34
CA ALA A 77 0.34 28.66 4.92
C ALA A 77 0.16 28.66 3.40
N SER A 78 0.58 29.74 2.72
CA SER A 78 0.54 29.85 1.26
C SER A 78 1.51 28.86 0.59
N SER A 79 2.73 28.73 1.13
CA SER A 79 3.71 27.76 0.65
C SER A 79 3.20 26.33 0.77
N GLU A 80 2.60 25.97 1.91
CA GLU A 80 1.98 24.66 2.10
C GLU A 80 0.83 24.43 1.12
N ALA A 81 -0.08 25.41 0.97
CA ALA A 81 -1.18 25.31 0.01
C ALA A 81 -0.68 25.10 -1.43
N GLN A 82 0.37 25.82 -1.86
CA GLN A 82 0.98 25.63 -3.17
C GLN A 82 1.64 24.26 -3.32
N GLN A 83 2.29 23.77 -2.27
CA GLN A 83 2.85 22.41 -2.26
C GLN A 83 1.76 21.37 -2.46
N TRP A 84 0.59 21.54 -1.84
CA TRP A 84 -0.54 20.64 -1.98
C TRP A 84 -1.14 20.64 -3.39
N VAL A 85 -1.24 21.80 -4.04
CA VAL A 85 -1.66 21.89 -5.45
C VAL A 85 -0.71 21.09 -6.34
N LYS A 86 0.61 21.24 -6.15
CA LYS A 86 1.61 20.48 -6.92
C LYS A 86 1.51 18.96 -6.70
N VAL A 87 1.28 18.52 -5.46
CA VAL A 87 1.06 17.09 -5.16
C VAL A 87 -0.20 16.58 -5.85
N HIS A 88 -1.28 17.35 -5.84
CA HIS A 88 -2.53 16.97 -6.51
C HIS A 88 -2.37 16.86 -8.04
N GLU A 89 -1.66 17.81 -8.65
CA GLU A 89 -1.31 17.77 -10.08
C GLU A 89 -0.42 16.56 -10.40
N TYR A 90 0.60 16.29 -9.59
CA TYR A 90 1.49 15.15 -9.79
C TYR A 90 0.75 13.81 -9.71
N ILE A 91 -0.13 13.61 -8.72
CA ILE A 91 -0.94 12.38 -8.60
C ILE A 91 -1.87 12.19 -9.82
N GLY A 92 -2.30 13.28 -10.45
CA GLY A 92 -3.09 13.23 -11.68
C GLY A 92 -2.28 13.08 -12.97
N SER A 93 -0.95 13.06 -12.89
CA SER A 93 -0.07 13.04 -14.06
C SER A 93 0.13 11.63 -14.63
N GLN A 94 0.48 11.56 -15.92
CA GLN A 94 0.88 10.31 -16.59
C GLN A 94 2.17 9.72 -15.99
N ASP A 95 3.08 10.56 -15.50
CA ASP A 95 4.34 10.12 -14.89
C ASP A 95 4.08 9.31 -13.61
N TYR A 96 3.19 9.82 -12.75
CA TYR A 96 2.78 9.10 -11.55
C TYR A 96 2.04 7.80 -11.88
N GLU A 97 1.19 7.81 -12.92
CA GLU A 97 0.55 6.60 -13.41
C GLU A 97 1.56 5.52 -13.82
N SER A 98 2.62 5.90 -14.54
CA SER A 98 3.68 4.97 -14.93
C SER A 98 4.42 4.40 -13.71
N VAL A 99 4.85 5.27 -12.79
CA VAL A 99 5.54 4.85 -11.56
C VAL A 99 4.67 3.91 -10.74
N MET A 100 3.39 4.23 -10.58
CA MET A 100 2.43 3.39 -9.84
C MET A 100 2.25 2.03 -10.51
N LYS A 101 2.13 1.97 -11.84
CA LYS A 101 2.02 0.69 -12.58
C LYS A 101 3.25 -0.17 -12.37
N ASP A 102 4.44 0.41 -12.46
CA ASP A 102 5.70 -0.31 -12.22
C ASP A 102 5.79 -0.81 -10.77
N CYS A 103 5.43 0.02 -9.79
CA CYS A 103 5.40 -0.36 -8.38
C CYS A 103 4.38 -1.48 -8.11
N LEU A 104 3.17 -1.42 -8.66
CA LEU A 104 2.18 -2.48 -8.52
C LEU A 104 2.62 -3.77 -9.20
N GLN A 105 3.29 -3.68 -10.35
CA GLN A 105 3.88 -4.84 -11.03
C GLN A 105 4.95 -5.48 -10.14
N ILE A 106 5.83 -4.69 -9.54
CA ILE A 106 6.82 -5.17 -8.56
C ILE A 106 6.13 -5.82 -7.37
N CYS A 107 5.11 -5.19 -6.77
CA CYS A 107 4.38 -5.76 -5.64
C CYS A 107 3.65 -7.08 -5.98
N LEU A 108 3.10 -7.22 -7.18
CA LEU A 108 2.40 -8.45 -7.63
C LEU A 108 3.38 -9.59 -7.94
N THR A 109 4.56 -9.25 -8.45
CA THR A 109 5.63 -10.19 -8.79
C THR A 109 6.56 -10.48 -7.61
N ALA A 110 6.44 -9.69 -6.54
CA ALA A 110 7.15 -9.89 -5.29
C ALA A 110 6.82 -11.28 -4.72
N PRO A 111 7.85 -12.04 -4.31
CA PRO A 111 7.64 -13.39 -3.83
C PRO A 111 7.00 -13.44 -2.44
N ASN A 112 7.21 -12.41 -1.60
CA ASN A 112 6.85 -12.35 -0.19
C ASN A 112 5.65 -11.44 0.15
N LEU A 113 5.04 -10.74 -0.82
CA LEU A 113 3.88 -9.89 -0.56
C LEU A 113 2.60 -10.46 -1.16
N THR A 114 1.55 -10.50 -0.36
CA THR A 114 0.20 -10.34 -0.90
C THR A 114 0.11 -8.92 -1.43
N ALA A 115 -0.25 -8.75 -2.71
CA ALA A 115 -0.19 -7.46 -3.40
C ALA A 115 -0.93 -6.33 -2.65
N TYR A 116 -1.94 -6.69 -1.84
CA TYR A 116 -2.73 -5.79 -1.02
C TYR A 116 -1.99 -5.20 0.19
N ALA A 117 -1.00 -5.89 0.75
CA ALA A 117 -0.22 -5.38 1.88
C ALA A 117 0.74 -4.24 1.46
N CYS A 118 1.24 -4.30 0.22
CA CYS A 118 2.25 -3.38 -0.32
C CYS A 118 1.75 -1.92 -0.32
N ALA A 119 0.51 -1.72 -0.80
CA ALA A 119 -0.09 -0.41 -0.98
C ALA A 119 -0.29 0.38 0.32
N LYS A 120 -0.81 -0.29 1.34
CA LYS A 120 -1.25 0.36 2.58
C LYS A 120 -0.13 0.51 3.62
N HIS A 121 0.82 -0.43 3.63
CA HIS A 121 1.86 -0.49 4.66
C HIS A 121 3.19 0.13 4.24
N HIS A 122 3.38 0.41 2.94
CA HIS A 122 4.62 0.99 2.43
C HIS A 122 4.40 2.18 1.48
N PRO A 123 3.93 3.33 1.99
CA PRO A 123 3.76 4.57 1.22
C PRO A 123 4.98 5.00 0.39
N SER A 124 6.18 4.72 0.92
CA SER A 124 7.45 5.04 0.27
C SER A 124 7.66 4.35 -1.07
N ILE A 125 7.04 3.18 -1.29
CA ILE A 125 7.10 2.47 -2.57
C ILE A 125 6.48 3.32 -3.69
N PHE A 126 5.51 4.17 -3.36
CA PHE A 126 4.79 4.98 -4.35
C PHE A 126 5.38 6.38 -4.52
N ASN A 127 6.54 6.68 -3.92
CA ASN A 127 7.15 8.00 -3.93
C ASN A 127 6.19 9.12 -3.48
N LEU A 128 5.27 8.79 -2.56
CA LEU A 128 4.29 9.73 -2.04
C LEU A 128 4.73 10.27 -0.68
N PRO A 129 4.55 11.59 -0.42
CA PRO A 129 4.69 12.12 0.93
C PRO A 129 3.71 11.42 1.88
N SER A 130 4.16 11.05 3.08
CA SER A 130 3.30 10.42 4.10
C SER A 130 2.06 11.25 4.42
N SER A 131 2.18 12.58 4.33
CA SER A 131 1.09 13.53 4.52
C SER A 131 -0.03 13.40 3.47
N ALA A 132 0.26 12.90 2.26
CA ALA A 132 -0.75 12.69 1.22
C ALA A 132 -1.80 11.65 1.63
N PHE A 133 -1.45 10.71 2.51
CA PHE A 133 -2.38 9.72 3.05
C PHE A 133 -3.19 10.24 4.26
N GLN A 134 -2.79 11.37 4.85
CA GLN A 134 -3.53 12.02 5.94
C GLN A 134 -4.69 12.89 5.42
N ASN A 135 -4.56 13.39 4.18
CA ASN A 135 -5.64 14.07 3.50
C ASN A 135 -6.65 13.03 2.96
N ALA A 136 -7.90 13.10 3.43
CA ALA A 136 -8.93 12.12 3.08
C ALA A 136 -9.26 12.08 1.58
N GLU A 137 -9.26 13.24 0.90
CA GLU A 137 -9.54 13.34 -0.52
C GLU A 137 -8.43 12.70 -1.36
N LEU A 138 -7.17 13.04 -1.08
CA LEU A 138 -6.01 12.46 -1.76
C LEU A 138 -5.89 10.96 -1.48
N SER A 139 -6.08 10.54 -0.23
CA SER A 139 -6.05 9.13 0.17
C SER A 139 -7.12 8.32 -0.57
N ASN A 140 -8.33 8.86 -0.73
CA ASN A 140 -9.39 8.24 -1.53
C ASN A 140 -9.00 8.16 -3.02
N LYS A 141 -8.47 9.26 -3.59
CA LYS A 141 -8.03 9.30 -4.99
C LYS A 141 -6.95 8.26 -5.27
N ILE A 142 -5.93 8.18 -4.40
CA ILE A 142 -4.86 7.18 -4.47
C ILE A 142 -5.44 5.77 -4.32
N SER A 143 -6.36 5.55 -3.39
CA SER A 143 -6.96 4.23 -3.16
C SER A 143 -7.76 3.72 -4.36
N VAL A 144 -8.58 4.58 -4.97
CA VAL A 144 -9.32 4.26 -6.20
C VAL A 144 -8.34 3.93 -7.32
N PHE A 145 -7.32 4.77 -7.50
CA PHE A 145 -6.32 4.58 -8.54
C PHE A 145 -5.52 3.28 -8.39
N ILE A 146 -5.11 2.94 -7.16
CA ILE A 146 -4.44 1.67 -6.84
C ILE A 146 -5.37 0.51 -7.17
N LYS A 147 -6.65 0.57 -6.77
CA LYS A 147 -7.61 -0.51 -7.01
C LYS A 147 -7.82 -0.78 -8.50
N GLU A 148 -7.98 0.26 -9.30
CA GLU A 148 -8.19 0.15 -10.76
C GLU A 148 -6.95 -0.42 -11.46
N ASN A 149 -5.77 0.12 -11.16
CA ASN A 149 -4.52 -0.37 -11.74
C ASN A 149 -4.19 -1.78 -11.28
N LEU A 150 -4.41 -2.10 -10.00
CA LEU A 150 -4.20 -3.45 -9.46
C LEU A 150 -5.11 -4.46 -10.16
N THR A 151 -6.40 -4.14 -10.33
CA THR A 151 -7.36 -5.01 -11.03
C THR A 151 -6.92 -5.24 -12.48
N THR A 152 -6.44 -4.19 -13.15
CA THR A 152 -5.93 -4.27 -14.52
C THR A 152 -4.69 -5.17 -14.61
N GLN A 153 -3.69 -4.97 -13.75
CA GLN A 153 -2.48 -5.80 -13.73
C GLN A 153 -2.78 -7.25 -13.38
N GLN A 154 -3.67 -7.47 -12.41
CA GLN A 154 -4.19 -8.80 -12.06
C GLN A 154 -4.85 -9.50 -13.25
N SER A 155 -5.64 -8.79 -14.05
CA SER A 155 -6.24 -9.33 -15.28
C SER A 155 -5.16 -9.72 -16.30
N ILE A 156 -4.19 -8.84 -16.54
CA ILE A 156 -3.07 -9.05 -17.47
C ILE A 156 -2.22 -10.26 -17.05
N MET A 157 -1.85 -10.34 -15.77
CA MET A 157 -1.07 -11.46 -15.24
C MET A 157 -1.81 -12.77 -15.37
N LYS A 158 -3.11 -12.79 -15.04
CA LYS A 158 -3.97 -13.97 -15.19
C LYS A 158 -4.01 -14.45 -16.64
N GLN A 159 -4.19 -13.53 -17.60
CA GLN A 159 -4.18 -13.83 -19.03
C GLN A 159 -2.82 -14.41 -19.47
N LYS A 160 -1.71 -13.81 -19.04
CA LYS A 160 -0.35 -14.30 -19.35
C LYS A 160 -0.10 -15.70 -18.79
N ILE A 161 -0.55 -15.98 -17.56
CA ILE A 161 -0.46 -17.31 -16.95
C ILE A 161 -1.28 -18.33 -17.75
N SER A 162 -2.52 -18.01 -18.07
CA SER A 162 -3.41 -18.86 -18.89
C SER A 162 -2.77 -19.19 -20.24
N ASN A 163 -2.31 -18.17 -20.97
CA ASN A 163 -1.65 -18.36 -22.27
C ASN A 163 -0.40 -19.24 -22.14
N SER A 164 0.35 -19.06 -21.05
CA SER A 164 1.52 -19.87 -20.75
C SER A 164 1.20 -21.35 -20.60
N ILE A 165 0.11 -21.67 -19.91
CA ILE A 165 -0.34 -23.05 -19.70
C ILE A 165 -0.81 -23.64 -21.04
N THR A 166 -1.66 -22.92 -21.77
CA THR A 166 -2.19 -23.35 -23.09
C THR A 166 -1.06 -23.60 -24.08
N ASN A 167 -0.05 -22.72 -24.13
CA ASN A 167 1.08 -22.82 -25.04
C ASN A 167 2.21 -23.72 -24.50
N LYS A 168 2.04 -24.33 -23.32
CA LYS A 168 3.07 -25.12 -22.64
C LYS A 168 4.42 -24.41 -22.52
N ALA A 169 4.39 -23.10 -22.29
CA ALA A 169 5.58 -22.28 -22.27
C ALA A 169 6.45 -22.61 -21.04
N ASN A 170 7.77 -22.61 -21.20
CA ASN A 170 8.70 -22.73 -20.08
C ASN A 170 8.53 -21.56 -19.08
N ILE A 171 8.83 -21.80 -17.80
CA ILE A 171 8.70 -20.80 -16.74
C ILE A 171 9.53 -19.53 -16.99
N SER A 172 10.68 -19.64 -17.65
CA SER A 172 11.50 -18.49 -18.03
C SER A 172 10.81 -17.57 -19.04
N VAL A 173 10.01 -18.13 -19.95
CA VAL A 173 9.21 -17.38 -20.93
C VAL A 173 8.07 -16.66 -20.21
N LEU A 174 7.38 -17.36 -19.30
CA LEU A 174 6.35 -16.73 -18.46
C LEU A 174 6.95 -15.57 -17.65
N ALA A 175 8.08 -15.80 -16.98
CA ALA A 175 8.76 -14.83 -16.15
C ALA A 175 9.13 -13.56 -16.93
N ARG A 176 9.70 -13.72 -18.13
CA ARG A 176 10.00 -12.59 -19.03
C ARG A 176 8.73 -11.86 -19.46
N SER A 177 7.65 -12.59 -19.75
CA SER A 177 6.38 -11.96 -20.13
C SER A 177 5.77 -11.15 -18.98
N LEU A 178 5.93 -11.60 -17.73
CA LEU A 178 5.39 -10.93 -16.54
C LEU A 178 6.24 -9.75 -16.08
N MET A 179 7.57 -9.89 -16.08
CA MET A 179 8.47 -8.84 -15.59
C MET A 179 8.79 -7.77 -16.65
N GLY A 180 8.57 -8.06 -17.93
CA GLY A 180 8.96 -7.16 -19.02
C GLY A 180 10.49 -7.08 -19.20
N PRO A 181 10.97 -6.18 -20.08
CA PRO A 181 12.39 -5.94 -20.26
C PRO A 181 12.96 -5.12 -19.09
N GLY A 182 14.16 -5.46 -18.62
CA GLY A 182 14.90 -4.66 -17.64
C GLY A 182 15.18 -5.40 -16.32
N PRO A 183 14.15 -5.80 -15.55
CA PRO A 183 14.36 -6.42 -14.24
C PRO A 183 15.13 -7.74 -14.34
N LYS A 184 16.13 -7.91 -13.46
CA LYS A 184 16.84 -9.18 -13.34
C LYS A 184 15.91 -10.22 -12.71
N ILE A 185 15.53 -11.22 -13.50
CA ILE A 185 14.72 -12.32 -13.01
C ILE A 185 15.59 -13.19 -12.08
N THR A 186 15.18 -13.26 -10.82
CA THR A 186 15.83 -14.09 -9.80
C THR A 186 15.09 -15.41 -9.61
N LYS A 187 15.70 -16.34 -8.89
CA LYS A 187 15.06 -17.62 -8.51
C LYS A 187 13.77 -17.43 -7.70
N ALA A 188 13.70 -16.38 -6.89
CA ALA A 188 12.50 -16.07 -6.12
C ALA A 188 11.32 -15.69 -7.02
N HIS A 189 11.59 -14.97 -8.12
CA HIS A 189 10.57 -14.66 -9.13
C HIS A 189 10.07 -15.95 -9.81
N TRP A 190 10.98 -16.85 -10.17
CA TRP A 190 10.59 -18.14 -10.75
C TRP A 190 9.73 -18.97 -9.81
N ALA A 191 10.10 -19.04 -8.52
CA ALA A 191 9.28 -19.67 -7.50
C ALA A 191 7.86 -19.07 -7.48
N ARG A 192 7.77 -17.73 -7.40
CA ARG A 192 6.49 -17.02 -7.38
C ARG A 192 5.64 -17.29 -8.62
N PHE A 193 6.23 -17.31 -9.81
CA PHE A 193 5.48 -17.53 -11.04
C PHE A 193 5.02 -18.97 -11.21
N THR A 194 5.84 -19.94 -10.80
CA THR A 194 5.38 -21.33 -10.77
C THR A 194 4.28 -21.52 -9.72
N PHE A 195 4.38 -20.87 -8.56
CA PHE A 195 3.28 -20.84 -7.58
C PHE A 195 2.00 -20.35 -8.22
N LEU A 196 2.01 -19.17 -8.84
CA LEU A 196 0.81 -18.58 -9.46
C LEU A 196 0.23 -19.46 -10.57
N ARG A 197 1.09 -20.06 -11.40
CA ARG A 197 0.65 -20.99 -12.45
C ARG A 197 0.01 -22.24 -11.86
N SER A 198 0.62 -22.80 -10.82
CA SER A 198 0.08 -23.94 -10.07
C SER A 198 -1.29 -23.62 -9.46
N CYS A 199 -1.42 -22.46 -8.83
CA CYS A 199 -2.69 -21.99 -8.28
C CYS A 199 -3.75 -21.89 -9.38
N PHE A 200 -3.38 -21.40 -10.57
CA PHE A 200 -4.31 -21.26 -11.67
C PHE A 200 -4.84 -22.60 -12.17
N ILE A 201 -3.97 -23.60 -12.38
CA ILE A 201 -4.36 -24.95 -12.79
C ILE A 201 -5.31 -25.58 -11.75
N ASN A 202 -4.95 -25.49 -10.48
CA ASN A 202 -5.78 -26.05 -9.41
C ASN A 202 -7.12 -25.32 -9.27
N PHE A 203 -7.12 -24.00 -9.45
CA PHE A 203 -8.35 -23.22 -9.42
C PHE A 203 -9.31 -23.59 -10.55
N GLN A 204 -8.78 -23.89 -11.75
CA GLN A 204 -9.59 -24.40 -12.86
C GLN A 204 -10.25 -25.75 -12.50
N MET A 205 -9.49 -26.67 -11.91
CA MET A 205 -10.04 -27.96 -11.46
C MET A 205 -11.13 -27.77 -10.39
N VAL A 206 -10.93 -26.87 -9.43
CA VAL A 206 -11.95 -26.57 -8.41
C VAL A 206 -13.24 -26.04 -9.05
N ILE A 207 -13.14 -25.14 -10.03
CA ILE A 207 -14.32 -24.62 -10.75
C ILE A 207 -15.05 -25.76 -11.48
N GLU A 208 -14.31 -26.64 -12.15
CA GLU A 208 -14.87 -27.79 -12.88
C GLU A 208 -15.55 -28.78 -11.94
N GLU A 209 -14.92 -29.11 -10.80
CA GLU A 209 -15.49 -29.96 -9.75
C GLU A 209 -16.77 -29.34 -9.17
N SER A 210 -16.77 -28.05 -8.81
CA SER A 210 -17.95 -27.35 -8.31
C SER A 210 -19.08 -27.26 -9.33
N LYS A 211 -18.76 -27.25 -10.63
CA LYS A 211 -19.76 -27.32 -11.70
C LYS A 211 -20.36 -28.73 -11.80
N ALA A 212 -19.52 -29.76 -11.80
CA ALA A 212 -19.96 -31.15 -11.89
C ALA A 212 -20.84 -31.56 -10.69
N VAL A 213 -20.51 -31.11 -9.48
CA VAL A 213 -21.33 -31.36 -8.28
C VAL A 213 -22.73 -30.75 -8.42
N ARG A 214 -22.83 -29.51 -8.90
CA ARG A 214 -24.14 -28.85 -9.10
C ARG A 214 -24.98 -29.52 -10.19
N GLU A 215 -24.34 -29.97 -11.27
CA GLU A 215 -25.03 -30.72 -12.33
C GLU A 215 -25.51 -32.10 -11.83
N ALA A 216 -24.79 -32.71 -10.89
CA ALA A 216 -25.14 -34.00 -10.30
C ALA A 216 -26.23 -33.91 -9.22
N VAL A 217 -26.33 -32.79 -8.49
CA VAL A 217 -27.35 -32.58 -7.44
C VAL A 217 -28.72 -32.30 -8.04
N GLY A 218 -28.79 -31.90 -9.32
CA GLY A 218 -30.05 -31.63 -10.00
C GLY A 218 -30.71 -30.32 -9.53
N ASP A 219 -31.28 -29.59 -10.47
CA ASP A 219 -32.10 -28.39 -10.22
C ASP A 219 -33.47 -28.78 -9.64
N GLU A 220 -33.48 -29.60 -8.57
CA GLU A 220 -34.69 -29.83 -7.79
C GLU A 220 -34.89 -28.60 -6.90
N GLY A 221 -35.69 -27.67 -7.40
CA GLY A 221 -36.18 -26.52 -6.65
C GLY A 221 -36.92 -26.99 -5.40
N THR A 222 -36.21 -27.09 -4.29
CA THR A 222 -36.79 -27.15 -2.96
C THR A 222 -36.57 -25.81 -2.28
N ASN A 223 -37.66 -25.04 -2.21
CA ASN A 223 -37.81 -23.81 -1.45
C ASN A 223 -37.78 -24.10 0.07
N ASP A 224 -36.67 -24.62 0.60
CA ASP A 224 -36.48 -24.72 2.04
C ASP A 224 -35.32 -23.81 2.45
N GLU A 225 -35.73 -22.64 2.95
CA GLU A 225 -34.90 -21.64 3.62
C GLU A 225 -34.33 -22.21 4.93
N GLU A 226 -33.32 -23.08 4.85
CA GLU A 226 -32.45 -23.36 6.00
C GLU A 226 -30.97 -23.28 5.58
N GLN A 227 -30.42 -22.09 5.84
CA GLN A 227 -29.02 -21.69 6.00
C GLN A 227 -28.00 -22.86 6.01
N LEU A 228 -27.58 -23.30 4.82
CA LEU A 228 -26.19 -23.73 4.61
C LEU A 228 -25.40 -22.51 4.13
N ASP A 229 -24.58 -22.03 5.06
CA ASP A 229 -23.71 -20.87 4.94
C ASP A 229 -22.92 -20.90 3.62
N THR A 230 -23.35 -20.06 2.68
CA THR A 230 -22.60 -19.51 1.55
C THR A 230 -21.50 -20.41 0.97
N GLU A 231 -21.88 -21.48 0.25
CA GLU A 231 -20.93 -22.20 -0.60
C GLU A 231 -20.45 -21.21 -1.69
N CYS A 232 -19.25 -20.68 -1.49
CA CYS A 232 -18.68 -19.65 -2.35
C CYS A 232 -18.54 -20.26 -3.75
N THR A 233 -19.47 -19.92 -4.65
CA THR A 233 -19.42 -20.36 -6.04
C THR A 233 -18.18 -19.76 -6.67
N TRP A 234 -17.12 -20.56 -6.71
CA TRP A 234 -15.87 -20.16 -7.35
C TRP A 234 -16.11 -19.96 -8.84
N ASN A 235 -15.73 -18.79 -9.33
CA ASN A 235 -15.73 -18.51 -10.75
C ASN A 235 -14.41 -17.82 -11.14
N MET A 236 -14.21 -17.62 -12.43
CA MET A 236 -12.97 -17.06 -12.96
C MET A 236 -12.60 -15.69 -12.38
N THR A 237 -13.55 -14.86 -11.94
CA THR A 237 -13.26 -13.56 -11.31
C THR A 237 -12.68 -13.71 -9.90
N ASN A 238 -12.83 -14.87 -9.26
CA ASN A 238 -12.35 -15.13 -7.90
C ASN A 238 -10.92 -15.66 -7.81
N PHE A 239 -10.20 -15.80 -8.93
CA PHE A 239 -8.85 -16.38 -8.94
C PHE A 239 -7.89 -15.71 -7.94
N TRP A 240 -7.83 -14.39 -7.90
CA TRP A 240 -6.92 -13.68 -6.99
C TRP A 240 -7.32 -13.85 -5.52
N LYS A 241 -8.63 -13.90 -5.23
CA LYS A 241 -9.13 -14.24 -3.88
C LYS A 241 -8.69 -15.64 -3.46
N TYR A 242 -8.74 -16.61 -4.37
CA TYR A 242 -8.24 -17.97 -4.13
C TYR A 242 -6.73 -17.98 -3.83
N VAL A 243 -5.93 -17.23 -4.61
CA VAL A 243 -4.49 -17.06 -4.36
C VAL A 243 -4.22 -16.45 -2.99
N ASP A 244 -4.95 -15.42 -2.59
CA ASP A 244 -4.78 -14.76 -1.29
C ASP A 244 -5.13 -15.69 -0.12
N CYS A 245 -6.25 -16.43 -0.21
CA CYS A 245 -6.63 -17.43 0.79
C CYS A 245 -5.54 -18.49 0.95
N LEU A 246 -5.04 -19.02 -0.17
CA LEU A 246 -3.97 -20.02 -0.15
C LEU A 246 -2.67 -19.49 0.45
N MET A 247 -2.27 -18.27 0.09
CA MET A 247 -1.07 -17.63 0.65
C MET A 247 -1.20 -17.43 2.16
N GLN A 248 -2.36 -17.00 2.65
CA GLN A 248 -2.60 -16.83 4.09
C GLN A 248 -2.50 -18.16 4.84
N GLU A 249 -3.02 -19.24 4.27
CA GLU A 249 -2.89 -20.58 4.86
C GLU A 249 -1.44 -21.06 4.88
N ILE A 250 -0.69 -20.89 3.79
CA ILE A 250 0.75 -21.23 3.72
C ILE A 250 1.53 -20.46 4.79
N ILE A 251 1.31 -19.15 4.89
CA ILE A 251 1.99 -18.30 5.88
C ILE A 251 1.64 -18.74 7.30
N LYS A 252 0.37 -19.03 7.58
CA LYS A 252 -0.08 -19.52 8.89
C LYS A 252 0.57 -20.85 9.25
N GLU A 253 0.66 -21.79 8.30
CA GLU A 253 1.33 -23.07 8.50
C GLU A 253 2.82 -22.88 8.78
N ALA A 254 3.52 -22.08 7.96
CA ALA A 254 4.94 -21.78 8.14
C ALA A 254 5.25 -21.13 9.49
N CYS A 255 4.39 -20.23 9.98
CA CYS A 255 4.55 -19.63 11.31
C CYS A 255 4.35 -20.63 12.46
N ASN A 256 3.61 -21.71 12.24
CA ASN A 256 3.35 -22.74 13.26
C ASN A 256 4.44 -23.83 13.30
N GLU A 257 5.21 -24.02 12.22
CA GLU A 257 6.19 -25.10 12.08
C GLU A 257 7.55 -24.86 12.79
N GLY A 258 7.72 -23.74 13.49
CA GLY A 258 8.95 -23.47 14.24
C GLY A 258 10.15 -23.14 13.34
N THR A 259 11.36 -23.25 13.90
CA THR A 259 12.61 -22.71 13.33
C THR A 259 12.95 -23.25 11.92
N PRO A 260 13.78 -22.55 11.12
CA PRO A 260 14.12 -22.96 9.75
C PRO A 260 14.66 -24.40 9.57
N VAL A 261 15.23 -24.98 10.64
CA VAL A 261 15.74 -26.36 10.69
C VAL A 261 14.61 -27.39 10.68
N GLU A 262 13.47 -27.07 11.30
CA GLU A 262 12.30 -27.95 11.39
C GLU A 262 11.57 -28.04 10.03
N CYS A 263 11.46 -26.92 9.30
CA CYS A 263 11.00 -26.93 7.91
C CYS A 263 11.90 -27.77 7.00
N GLN A 264 13.23 -27.71 7.15
CA GLN A 264 14.15 -28.52 6.33
C GLN A 264 14.01 -30.03 6.61
N LYS A 265 13.71 -30.40 7.85
CA LYS A 265 13.45 -31.78 8.26
C LYS A 265 12.10 -32.27 7.73
N PHE A 266 11.10 -31.38 7.67
CA PHE A 266 9.80 -31.63 7.06
C PHE A 266 9.91 -31.95 5.56
N ILE A 267 10.69 -31.17 4.80
CA ILE A 267 10.97 -31.38 3.37
C ILE A 267 11.58 -32.76 3.09
N ASN A 268 12.52 -33.20 3.93
CA ASN A 268 13.27 -34.44 3.69
C ASN A 268 12.48 -35.72 4.00
N THR A 269 11.34 -35.62 4.69
CA THR A 269 10.64 -36.80 5.25
C THR A 269 9.54 -37.36 4.32
N PHE A 270 9.13 -36.66 3.25
CA PHE A 270 7.98 -37.09 2.45
C PHE A 270 8.15 -37.09 0.92
N ALA A 271 8.46 -38.27 0.39
CA ALA A 271 7.93 -38.83 -0.85
C ALA A 271 7.84 -40.36 -0.70
N PRO A 272 6.87 -41.11 -1.29
CA PRO A 272 5.68 -40.73 -2.07
C PRO A 272 4.35 -41.24 -1.44
N PHE A 273 3.18 -40.62 -1.72
CA PHE A 273 1.88 -41.28 -1.51
C PHE A 273 0.76 -40.77 -2.43
N SER A 274 -0.11 -41.72 -2.78
CA SER A 274 -1.15 -41.82 -3.82
C SER A 274 -2.41 -40.94 -3.62
N PRO A 275 -3.19 -40.62 -4.69
CA PRO A 275 -4.26 -39.63 -4.67
C PRO A 275 -5.66 -40.25 -4.55
N GLN A 276 -6.34 -40.12 -3.41
CA GLN A 276 -7.80 -40.32 -3.32
C GLN A 276 -8.45 -39.47 -2.22
N SER A 277 -9.53 -38.76 -2.58
CA SER A 277 -10.51 -37.97 -1.79
C SER A 277 -10.39 -36.44 -1.84
N SER A 278 -11.41 -35.90 -2.51
CA SER A 278 -11.91 -34.54 -2.65
C SER A 278 -12.48 -34.00 -1.33
N HIS A 279 -12.75 -32.70 -1.30
CA HIS A 279 -13.18 -31.88 -0.15
C HIS A 279 -12.01 -31.42 0.74
N LEU A 280 -11.49 -30.24 0.39
CA LEU A 280 -10.54 -29.42 1.18
C LEU A 280 -9.19 -30.07 1.50
N ARG A 281 -8.47 -30.54 0.48
CA ARG A 281 -7.04 -30.87 0.60
C ARG A 281 -6.13 -29.64 0.51
N LEU A 282 -6.22 -28.78 1.53
CA LEU A 282 -5.10 -27.96 1.99
C LEU A 282 -4.63 -28.46 3.36
N LYS A 283 -4.50 -29.79 3.52
CA LYS A 283 -3.92 -30.37 4.74
C LYS A 283 -2.41 -30.12 4.85
N CYS A 284 -1.76 -29.64 3.78
CA CYS A 284 -0.39 -29.16 3.81
C CYS A 284 -0.11 -28.27 2.57
N PRO A 285 -0.42 -26.97 2.64
CA PRO A 285 -0.10 -25.98 1.61
C PRO A 285 1.35 -26.02 1.10
N ASN A 286 2.33 -26.31 1.97
CA ASN A 286 3.73 -26.51 1.56
C ASN A 286 3.90 -27.72 0.60
N ARG A 287 3.18 -28.81 0.85
CA ARG A 287 3.19 -30.02 -0.01
C ARG A 287 2.54 -29.78 -1.36
N PHE A 288 1.47 -28.97 -1.40
CA PHE A 288 0.83 -28.53 -2.63
C PHE A 288 1.84 -27.83 -3.54
N TYR A 289 2.60 -26.89 -2.97
CA TYR A 289 3.61 -26.16 -3.73
C TYR A 289 4.77 -27.04 -4.21
N HIS A 290 5.28 -27.93 -3.35
CA HIS A 290 6.35 -28.86 -3.73
C HIS A 290 5.95 -29.71 -4.94
N ASN A 291 4.74 -30.30 -4.90
CA ASN A 291 4.26 -31.15 -5.99
C ASN A 291 3.97 -30.34 -7.25
N ALA A 292 3.41 -29.15 -7.12
CA ALA A 292 3.04 -28.33 -8.26
C ALA A 292 4.28 -27.70 -8.93
N LEU A 293 5.29 -27.25 -8.17
CA LEU A 293 6.58 -26.82 -8.71
C LEU A 293 7.30 -27.98 -9.42
N LYS A 294 7.29 -29.17 -8.83
CA LYS A 294 7.91 -30.35 -9.44
C LYS A 294 7.21 -30.72 -10.74
N LEU A 295 5.87 -30.72 -10.75
CA LEU A 295 5.08 -31.00 -11.95
C LEU A 295 5.30 -29.94 -13.02
N ASP A 296 5.30 -28.65 -12.68
CA ASP A 296 5.49 -27.55 -13.63
C ASP A 296 6.89 -27.59 -14.27
N LEU A 297 7.95 -27.77 -13.47
CA LEU A 297 9.31 -27.85 -14.00
C LEU A 297 9.58 -29.12 -14.82
N LEU A 298 8.88 -30.23 -14.53
CA LEU A 298 8.97 -31.47 -15.30
C LEU A 298 8.09 -31.47 -16.55
N GLN A 299 6.91 -30.84 -16.52
CA GLN A 299 5.99 -30.76 -17.66
C GLN A 299 6.44 -29.73 -18.70
N PHE A 300 7.17 -28.70 -18.30
CA PHE A 300 7.62 -27.61 -19.19
C PHE A 300 9.14 -27.44 -19.17
N PRO A 301 9.92 -28.48 -19.54
CA PRO A 301 11.37 -28.38 -19.59
C PRO A 301 11.81 -27.27 -20.55
N ALA A 302 12.92 -26.60 -20.26
CA ALA A 302 13.51 -25.69 -21.22
C ALA A 302 14.15 -26.48 -22.37
N GLU A 303 14.12 -25.90 -23.57
CA GLU A 303 15.06 -26.27 -24.63
C GLU A 303 16.49 -26.00 -24.13
N ASP A 304 17.46 -26.80 -24.58
CA ASP A 304 18.82 -26.96 -24.04
C ASP A 304 19.61 -25.64 -23.84
N ASP A 305 19.18 -24.53 -24.44
CA ASP A 305 19.82 -23.21 -24.38
C ASP A 305 19.28 -22.26 -23.30
N ILE A 306 18.20 -22.60 -22.58
CA ILE A 306 17.66 -21.73 -21.53
C ILE A 306 17.93 -22.34 -20.16
N LEU A 307 18.85 -21.74 -19.40
CA LEU A 307 19.22 -22.07 -18.02
C LEU A 307 18.00 -22.01 -17.08
N THR A 308 17.15 -23.03 -17.11
CA THR A 308 16.15 -23.29 -16.07
C THR A 308 16.92 -23.79 -14.86
N PRO A 309 16.72 -23.20 -13.67
CA PRO A 309 17.46 -23.63 -12.51
C PRO A 309 16.95 -25.01 -12.07
N PRO A 310 17.79 -25.81 -11.39
CA PRO A 310 17.36 -27.04 -10.76
C PRO A 310 16.18 -26.80 -9.80
N PHE A 311 15.24 -27.75 -9.77
CA PHE A 311 14.06 -27.74 -8.89
C PHE A 311 14.44 -27.45 -7.43
N GLU A 312 15.48 -28.10 -6.93
CA GLU A 312 15.99 -27.96 -5.56
C GLU A 312 16.38 -26.51 -5.26
N ARG A 313 16.96 -25.80 -6.25
CA ARG A 313 17.36 -24.40 -6.08
C ARG A 313 16.17 -23.44 -6.07
N ILE A 314 15.07 -23.73 -6.77
CA ILE A 314 13.86 -22.90 -6.69
C ILE A 314 13.13 -23.15 -5.36
N MET A 315 13.05 -24.41 -4.93
CA MET A 315 12.41 -24.78 -3.66
C MET A 315 13.05 -24.10 -2.45
N ILE A 316 14.38 -24.04 -2.39
CA ILE A 316 15.10 -23.38 -1.29
C ILE A 316 14.72 -21.89 -1.22
N GLU A 317 14.65 -21.21 -2.35
CA GLU A 317 14.34 -19.77 -2.39
C GLU A 317 12.88 -19.51 -2.03
N TRP A 318 11.95 -20.39 -2.41
CA TRP A 318 10.56 -20.30 -1.95
C TRP A 318 10.43 -20.40 -0.42
N HIS A 319 11.16 -21.30 0.22
CA HIS A 319 11.13 -21.41 1.69
C HIS A 319 11.68 -20.16 2.38
N LYS A 320 12.76 -19.57 1.85
CA LYS A 320 13.28 -18.29 2.36
C LYS A 320 12.24 -17.18 2.26
N VAL A 321 11.49 -17.15 1.17
CA VAL A 321 10.40 -16.21 0.94
C VAL A 321 9.29 -16.39 1.98
N LEU A 322 8.85 -17.62 2.24
CA LEU A 322 7.80 -17.91 3.22
C LEU A 322 8.20 -17.55 4.64
N GLN A 323 9.47 -17.75 5.00
CA GLN A 323 10.00 -17.43 6.33
C GLN A 323 10.30 -15.93 6.53
N GLY A 324 10.05 -15.08 5.52
CA GLY A 324 10.38 -13.66 5.57
C GLY A 324 11.89 -13.39 5.67
N THR A 325 12.75 -14.37 5.38
CA THR A 325 14.21 -14.28 5.53
C THR A 325 14.92 -13.70 4.29
N MET A 326 14.19 -13.42 3.21
CA MET A 326 14.74 -12.63 2.11
C MET A 326 14.70 -11.14 2.43
N ALA A 327 15.89 -10.57 2.68
CA ALA A 327 16.09 -9.14 2.56
C ALA A 327 16.02 -8.73 1.08
N TRP A 328 15.28 -7.66 0.79
CA TRP A 328 15.29 -6.98 -0.49
C TRP A 328 16.71 -6.51 -0.78
N ALA A 329 17.30 -6.99 -1.89
CA ALA A 329 18.62 -6.58 -2.35
C ALA A 329 18.52 -6.05 -3.78
#